data_AF-A0AAW1PIS2-F1
#
_entry.id   AF-A0AAW1PIS2-F1
#
_cell.length_a   1.000
_cell.length_b   1.000
_cell.length_c   1.000
_cell.angle_alpha   90.00
_cell.angle_beta   90.00
_cell.angle_gamma   90.00
#
_symmetry.space_group_name_H-M   'P 1'
#
loop_
_entity.id
_entity.type
_entity.pdbx_description
1 polymer ?
#
loop_
_entity_poly.entity_id
_entity_poly.type
_entity_poly.pdbx_seq_one_letter_code
_entity_poly.pdbx_strand_id
1 'polypeptide(L)'
;MKSGTRNDTVNFKPGPSLRRSVAVAFILASAGRTGGTQAAAQTTKLAVEDGAFATLLYQEEFVVGARVLAYSLKATGTDRDLVLLCTENISKQAQAALTSDGWDVRIVRPIANPGQWTSQSGGRKGKSFPSKFWAVYTKLYLFNMTEYRKVVFLDADTLVLQDLEGLFACPGLCAVTRHAEKVNTGVLVITPSNKLYQELVTAAPVTSSYTGGDQGFLNSFFPAFAAAPMFDPETTAASAIGEPSSLHRLPTACNADLGLYMIGGHSWTIPRSSIRVMHFTLGPIKPWQWWAAWIADECATWQYTRSQLHLRDVSRGITYGKGTRTLAKWVLFPTPVALAGLAMFFRVRTAKRSTKRDRVPVLGSIDAAGGHAQSKRPGGIQAIAAGFLAVCMGLAVSIAIIPVGLPAIWGWVLTYEWTLLGVLGCAFAVDENLEDFMS
;
A
#
# COMPACT_ATOMS: atom_id res chain seq x y z
N MET A 1 16.40 39.65 3.73
CA MET A 1 15.30 39.29 2.81
C MET A 1 15.91 38.70 1.55
N LYS A 2 15.42 37.51 1.14
CA LYS A 2 15.97 36.52 0.17
C LYS A 2 17.17 35.69 0.65
N SER A 3 16.89 34.43 0.99
CA SER A 3 17.72 33.22 0.76
C SER A 3 16.78 32.02 0.93
N GLY A 4 16.47 31.19 -0.07
CA GLY A 4 17.43 30.32 -0.74
C GLY A 4 17.54 29.01 0.05
N THR A 5 16.48 28.20 0.10
CA THR A 5 16.49 26.88 0.76
C THR A 5 17.14 25.85 -0.14
N ARG A 6 18.15 25.20 0.44
CA ARG A 6 19.10 24.26 -0.15
C ARG A 6 18.45 22.87 -0.23
N ASN A 7 18.62 22.19 -1.36
CA ASN A 7 18.34 20.76 -1.50
C ASN A 7 19.31 19.96 -0.63
N ASP A 8 18.83 19.38 0.46
CA ASP A 8 19.60 18.44 1.27
C ASP A 8 19.37 17.01 0.74
N THR A 9 20.18 16.62 -0.23
CA THR A 9 20.36 15.23 -0.65
C THR A 9 21.09 14.46 0.44
N VAL A 10 20.43 13.44 1.00
CA VAL A 10 20.99 12.50 1.97
C VAL A 10 22.11 11.69 1.29
N ASN A 11 23.35 11.96 1.65
CA ASN A 11 24.54 11.22 1.20
C ASN A 11 24.73 9.97 2.08
N PHE A 12 24.44 8.78 1.54
CA PHE A 12 24.86 7.52 2.13
C PHE A 12 26.34 7.26 1.83
N LYS A 13 27.18 7.20 2.87
CA LYS A 13 28.56 6.69 2.76
C LYS A 13 28.53 5.15 2.80
N PRO A 14 29.23 4.44 1.89
CA PRO A 14 29.41 3.00 2.02
C PRO A 14 30.42 2.68 3.14
N GLY A 15 30.03 1.79 4.06
CA GLY A 15 30.91 1.21 5.07
C GLY A 15 31.95 0.24 4.48
N PRO A 16 33.01 -0.11 5.23
CA PRO A 16 34.19 -0.77 4.70
C PRO A 16 33.93 -2.24 4.32
N SER A 17 34.60 -2.66 3.26
CA SER A 17 34.59 -3.99 2.65
C SER A 17 34.96 -5.11 3.62
N LEU A 18 34.09 -6.12 3.74
CA LEU A 18 34.32 -7.36 4.47
C LEU A 18 35.49 -8.14 3.85
N ARG A 19 36.60 -8.29 4.59
CA ARG A 19 37.65 -9.26 4.26
C ARG A 19 37.14 -10.68 4.58
N ARG A 20 37.15 -11.55 3.58
CA ARG A 20 36.84 -12.98 3.71
C ARG A 20 37.98 -13.67 4.46
N SER A 21 37.73 -14.12 5.68
CA SER A 21 38.58 -15.11 6.36
C SER A 21 38.03 -16.50 6.07
N VAL A 22 38.78 -17.28 5.29
CA VAL A 22 38.53 -18.71 5.05
C VAL A 22 39.16 -19.47 6.22
N ALA A 23 38.34 -20.11 7.05
CA ALA A 23 38.80 -21.09 8.03
C ALA A 23 38.62 -22.50 7.45
N VAL A 24 39.73 -23.18 7.18
CA VAL A 24 39.78 -24.60 6.80
C VAL A 24 39.80 -25.43 8.08
N ALA A 25 38.75 -26.21 8.32
CA ALA A 25 38.73 -27.21 9.39
C ALA A 25 39.08 -28.59 8.83
N PHE A 26 40.17 -29.18 9.33
CA PHE A 26 40.56 -30.56 9.06
C PHE A 26 39.66 -31.52 9.83
N ILE A 27 39.04 -32.48 9.15
CA ILE A 27 38.37 -33.63 9.75
C ILE A 27 39.37 -34.79 9.76
N LEU A 28 39.76 -35.23 10.96
CA LEU A 28 40.40 -36.53 11.20
C LEU A 28 39.35 -37.46 11.80
N ALA A 29 39.01 -38.50 11.05
CA ALA A 29 38.17 -39.60 11.49
C ALA A 29 39.01 -40.60 12.29
N SER A 30 38.50 -41.06 13.43
CA SER A 30 38.90 -42.34 14.01
C SER A 30 37.68 -43.05 14.58
N ALA A 31 37.42 -44.23 14.03
CA ALA A 31 36.36 -45.14 14.42
C ALA A 31 36.68 -45.82 15.77
N GLY A 32 35.64 -46.03 16.58
CA GLY A 32 35.67 -46.90 17.76
C GLY A 32 34.25 -47.29 18.15
N ARG A 33 33.87 -48.54 17.85
CA ARG A 33 32.64 -49.20 18.32
C ARG A 33 32.83 -49.66 19.77
N THR A 34 31.82 -49.47 20.62
CA THR A 34 31.25 -50.49 21.54
C THR A 34 29.93 -49.97 22.12
N GLY A 35 28.95 -50.87 22.24
CA GLY A 35 27.55 -50.55 22.55
C GLY A 35 27.27 -50.12 23.99
N GLY A 36 26.11 -49.47 24.12
CA GLY A 36 25.47 -49.11 25.39
C GLY A 36 24.07 -48.58 25.11
N THR A 37 23.05 -49.29 25.57
CA THR A 37 21.67 -48.85 25.61
C THR A 37 21.52 -47.61 26.49
N GLN A 38 21.07 -46.49 25.94
CA GLN A 38 20.37 -45.45 26.70
C GLN A 38 19.24 -44.85 25.86
N ALA A 39 18.02 -45.13 26.30
CA ALA A 39 16.91 -44.23 26.07
C ALA A 39 17.26 -42.87 26.70
N ALA A 40 17.29 -41.82 25.89
CA ALA A 40 17.30 -40.45 26.38
C ALA A 40 16.34 -39.64 25.52
N ALA A 41 15.24 -39.22 26.14
CA ALA A 41 14.34 -38.23 25.62
C ALA A 41 15.13 -36.95 25.28
N GLN A 42 15.02 -36.48 24.04
CA GLN A 42 15.26 -35.09 23.68
C GLN A 42 13.95 -34.50 23.19
N THR A 43 13.09 -34.17 24.15
CA THR A 43 12.18 -33.05 23.97
C THR A 43 13.03 -31.79 24.05
N THR A 44 13.69 -31.41 22.96
CA THR A 44 14.20 -30.05 22.81
C THR A 44 13.00 -29.12 22.84
N LYS A 45 12.71 -28.58 24.03
CA LYS A 45 11.90 -27.38 24.17
C LYS A 45 12.60 -26.34 23.29
N LEU A 46 12.07 -26.07 22.10
CA LEU A 46 12.58 -25.04 21.19
C LEU A 46 12.86 -23.81 22.05
N ALA A 47 14.09 -23.30 22.00
CA ALA A 47 14.43 -22.07 22.69
C ALA A 47 13.46 -21.01 22.17
N VAL A 48 12.72 -20.36 23.08
CA VAL A 48 11.80 -19.28 22.72
C VAL A 48 12.67 -18.17 22.12
N GLU A 49 12.38 -17.78 20.90
CA GLU A 49 13.13 -16.72 20.23
C GLU A 49 12.80 -15.36 20.86
N ASP A 50 13.79 -14.45 20.88
CA ASP A 50 13.66 -13.20 21.63
C ASP A 50 12.60 -12.25 21.06
N GLY A 51 12.36 -12.29 19.75
CA GLY A 51 11.21 -11.63 19.14
C GLY A 51 11.24 -11.58 17.62
N ALA A 52 10.07 -11.36 17.04
CA ALA A 52 9.87 -11.25 15.59
C ALA A 52 9.08 -9.99 15.22
N PHE A 53 9.35 -9.47 14.03
CA PHE A 53 8.41 -8.61 13.32
C PHE A 53 7.40 -9.49 12.58
N ALA A 54 6.12 -9.15 12.69
CA ALA A 54 5.06 -9.88 12.02
C ALA A 54 4.21 -8.99 11.13
N THR A 55 3.69 -9.56 10.04
CA THR A 55 2.63 -8.95 9.24
C THR A 55 1.59 -9.99 8.81
N LEU A 56 0.45 -9.54 8.30
CA LEU A 56 -0.68 -10.39 7.90
C LEU A 56 -1.18 -10.02 6.51
N LEU A 57 -1.33 -11.02 5.63
CA LEU A 57 -1.95 -10.87 4.32
C LEU A 57 -3.12 -11.82 4.12
N TYR A 58 -4.32 -11.25 3.95
CA TYR A 58 -5.50 -11.99 3.49
C TYR A 58 -6.12 -11.36 2.23
N GLN A 59 -5.41 -10.44 1.58
CA GLN A 59 -5.77 -9.80 0.32
C GLN A 59 -4.50 -9.64 -0.51
N GLU A 60 -4.54 -10.03 -1.78
CA GLU A 60 -3.35 -10.07 -2.63
C GLU A 60 -2.84 -8.67 -3.01
N GLU A 61 -3.71 -7.65 -3.01
CA GLU A 61 -3.34 -6.25 -3.24
C GLU A 61 -2.32 -5.69 -2.22
N PHE A 62 -2.25 -6.28 -1.02
CA PHE A 62 -1.32 -5.86 0.05
C PHE A 62 0.06 -6.52 -0.07
N VAL A 63 0.28 -7.46 -1.00
CA VAL A 63 1.57 -8.13 -1.19
C VAL A 63 2.69 -7.12 -1.40
N VAL A 64 2.47 -6.12 -2.26
CA VAL A 64 3.48 -5.07 -2.51
C VAL A 64 3.81 -4.26 -1.26
N GLY A 65 2.81 -4.04 -0.39
CA GLY A 65 2.98 -3.45 0.94
C GLY A 65 3.96 -4.25 1.79
N ALA A 66 3.70 -5.56 1.93
CA ALA A 66 4.57 -6.46 2.69
C ALA A 66 5.99 -6.58 2.12
N ARG A 67 6.17 -6.52 0.79
CA ARG A 67 7.51 -6.47 0.16
C ARG A 67 8.29 -5.23 0.60
N VAL A 68 7.64 -4.06 0.53
CA VAL A 68 8.25 -2.79 0.95
C VAL A 68 8.53 -2.78 2.46
N LEU A 69 7.61 -3.32 3.26
CA LEU A 69 7.77 -3.45 4.70
C LEU A 69 9.03 -4.26 5.05
N ALA A 70 9.22 -5.45 4.47
CA ALA A 70 10.43 -6.26 4.66
C ALA A 70 11.70 -5.51 4.31
N TYR A 71 11.72 -4.81 3.16
CA TYR A 71 12.87 -3.99 2.78
C TYR A 71 13.16 -2.90 3.80
N SER A 72 12.12 -2.18 4.25
CA SER A 72 12.27 -1.08 5.19
C SER A 72 12.74 -1.53 6.57
N LEU A 73 12.26 -2.68 7.06
CA LEU A 73 12.76 -3.33 8.28
C LEU A 73 14.23 -3.72 8.14
N LYS A 74 14.58 -4.44 7.07
CA LYS A 74 15.99 -4.84 6.82
C LYS A 74 16.93 -3.65 6.67
N ALA A 75 16.44 -2.53 6.16
CA ALA A 75 17.23 -1.31 6.02
C ALA A 75 17.58 -0.67 7.37
N THR A 76 16.88 -0.98 8.46
CA THR A 76 17.27 -0.55 9.82
C THR A 76 18.43 -1.36 10.38
N GLY A 77 18.78 -2.50 9.77
CA GLY A 77 19.83 -3.40 10.24
C GLY A 77 19.37 -4.39 11.31
N THR A 78 18.06 -4.56 11.53
CA THR A 78 17.53 -5.58 12.45
C THR A 78 17.91 -7.00 12.01
N ASP A 79 18.17 -7.85 13.00
CA ASP A 79 18.42 -9.29 12.87
C ASP A 79 17.23 -10.13 13.33
N ARG A 80 16.12 -9.49 13.69
CA ARG A 80 14.88 -10.15 14.13
C ARG A 80 14.26 -10.94 12.99
N ASP A 81 13.59 -12.02 13.37
CA ASP A 81 12.76 -12.80 12.48
C ASP A 81 11.67 -11.93 11.82
N LEU A 82 11.45 -12.18 10.53
CA LEU A 82 10.37 -11.57 9.77
C LEU A 82 9.32 -12.64 9.45
N VAL A 83 8.19 -12.63 10.15
CA VAL A 83 7.12 -13.62 9.99
C VAL A 83 5.93 -13.02 9.24
N LEU A 84 5.46 -13.69 8.20
CA LEU A 84 4.28 -13.27 7.45
C LEU A 84 3.20 -14.35 7.57
N LEU A 85 2.12 -14.02 8.26
CA LEU A 85 0.92 -14.84 8.26
C LEU A 85 0.13 -14.55 6.98
N CYS A 86 -0.28 -15.57 6.24
CA CYS A 86 -1.18 -15.38 5.09
C CYS A 86 -2.30 -16.41 5.03
N THR A 87 -3.40 -16.05 4.37
CA THR A 87 -4.45 -17.02 4.04
C THR A 87 -4.19 -17.67 2.68
N GLU A 88 -4.88 -18.78 2.41
CA GLU A 88 -4.74 -19.60 1.19
C GLU A 88 -5.03 -18.87 -0.13
N ASN A 89 -5.65 -17.69 -0.07
CA ASN A 89 -5.93 -16.85 -1.24
C ASN A 89 -4.72 -16.07 -1.77
N ILE A 90 -3.61 -16.00 -1.03
CA ILE A 90 -2.39 -15.38 -1.52
C ILE A 90 -1.70 -16.34 -2.49
N SER A 91 -1.48 -15.92 -3.73
CA SER A 91 -0.91 -16.80 -4.76
C SER A 91 0.46 -17.36 -4.39
N LYS A 92 0.79 -18.58 -4.85
CA LYS A 92 2.11 -19.19 -4.64
C LYS A 92 3.26 -18.33 -5.18
N GLN A 93 3.01 -17.59 -6.26
CA GLN A 93 3.97 -16.65 -6.80
C GLN A 93 4.23 -15.48 -5.83
N ALA A 94 3.17 -14.91 -5.24
CA ALA A 94 3.31 -13.89 -4.22
C ALA A 94 4.07 -14.42 -2.99
N GLN A 95 3.71 -15.62 -2.51
CA GLN A 95 4.39 -16.28 -1.39
C GLN A 95 5.89 -16.46 -1.67
N ALA A 96 6.27 -17.01 -2.83
CA ALA A 96 7.66 -17.28 -3.16
C ALA A 96 8.54 -16.02 -3.15
N ALA A 97 7.99 -14.87 -3.56
CA ALA A 97 8.76 -13.64 -3.53
C ALA A 97 8.72 -12.91 -2.19
N LEU A 98 7.65 -13.07 -1.39
CA LEU A 98 7.70 -12.67 0.01
C LEU A 98 8.80 -13.46 0.75
N THR A 99 8.94 -14.76 0.48
CA THR A 99 10.05 -15.58 0.97
C THR A 99 11.40 -15.06 0.48
N SER A 100 11.54 -14.69 -0.81
CA SER A 100 12.80 -14.10 -1.30
C SER A 100 13.13 -12.74 -0.67
N ASP A 101 12.10 -11.96 -0.31
CA ASP A 101 12.27 -10.72 0.44
C ASP A 101 12.64 -10.97 1.91
N GLY A 102 12.61 -12.23 2.36
CA GLY A 102 13.05 -12.71 3.67
C GLY A 102 11.96 -12.94 4.69
N TRP A 103 10.69 -12.97 4.28
CA TRP A 103 9.60 -13.40 5.15
C TRP A 103 9.62 -14.92 5.33
N ASP A 104 9.48 -15.37 6.58
CA ASP A 104 8.96 -16.70 6.89
C ASP A 104 7.44 -16.70 6.66
N VAL A 105 7.02 -17.21 5.50
CA VAL A 105 5.63 -17.17 5.04
C VAL A 105 4.86 -18.37 5.58
N ARG A 106 3.89 -18.11 6.46
CA ARG A 106 3.09 -19.12 7.15
C ARG A 106 1.62 -19.04 6.74
N ILE A 107 1.12 -20.10 6.11
CA ILE A 107 -0.29 -20.19 5.73
C ILE A 107 -1.11 -20.55 6.96
N VAL A 108 -2.11 -19.72 7.28
CA VAL A 108 -3.07 -19.93 8.37
C VAL A 108 -4.49 -19.97 7.83
N ARG A 109 -5.38 -20.69 8.53
CA ARG A 109 -6.81 -20.67 8.17
C ARG A 109 -7.39 -19.28 8.46
N PRO A 110 -8.20 -18.70 7.57
CA PRO A 110 -8.83 -17.42 7.84
C PRO A 110 -9.76 -17.52 9.06
N ILE A 111 -9.67 -16.55 9.98
CA ILE A 111 -10.70 -16.33 10.99
C ILE A 111 -11.72 -15.38 10.38
N ALA A 112 -12.91 -15.91 10.08
CA ALA A 112 -13.99 -15.15 9.49
C ALA A 112 -14.44 -14.02 10.42
N ASN A 113 -14.79 -12.87 9.83
CA ASN A 113 -15.37 -11.77 10.56
C ASN A 113 -16.78 -12.16 11.05
N PRO A 114 -17.04 -12.18 12.36
CA PRO A 114 -18.31 -12.62 12.92
C PRO A 114 -19.46 -11.63 12.65
N GLY A 115 -19.16 -10.46 12.11
CA GLY A 115 -20.14 -9.46 11.73
C GLY A 115 -20.84 -8.74 12.87
N GLN A 116 -20.25 -8.77 14.06
CA GLN A 116 -20.67 -7.97 15.22
C GLN A 116 -20.28 -6.50 15.04
N TRP A 117 -20.90 -5.82 14.08
CA TRP A 117 -20.67 -4.41 13.80
C TRP A 117 -21.76 -3.54 14.43
N THR A 118 -21.37 -2.70 15.38
CA THR A 118 -22.23 -1.64 15.94
C THR A 118 -21.71 -0.30 15.46
N SER A 119 -22.18 0.17 14.31
CA SER A 119 -21.73 1.47 13.79
C SER A 119 -22.03 2.58 14.80
N GLN A 120 -20.99 3.27 15.30
CA GLN A 120 -21.14 4.46 16.14
C GLN A 120 -21.81 5.64 15.40
N SER A 121 -21.92 5.59 14.08
CA SER A 121 -22.47 6.65 13.21
C SER A 121 -23.90 6.36 12.74
N GLY A 122 -24.69 5.58 13.48
CA GLY A 122 -26.10 5.34 13.13
C GLY A 122 -26.28 4.37 11.96
N GLY A 123 -25.38 3.40 11.81
CA GLY A 123 -25.54 2.33 10.83
C GLY A 123 -26.87 1.61 11.03
N ARG A 124 -27.70 1.60 9.99
CA ARG A 124 -28.98 0.88 9.93
C ARG A 124 -28.80 -0.53 10.49
N LYS A 125 -29.63 -0.93 11.48
CA LYS A 125 -29.76 -2.31 11.94
C LYS A 125 -29.79 -3.24 10.71
N GLY A 126 -28.88 -4.21 10.64
CA GLY A 126 -28.87 -5.25 9.59
C GLY A 126 -27.87 -5.10 8.44
N LYS A 127 -26.90 -4.16 8.48
CA LYS A 127 -25.77 -4.18 7.53
C LYS A 127 -24.57 -4.96 8.08
N SER A 128 -23.93 -5.75 7.20
CA SER A 128 -22.66 -6.43 7.45
C SER A 128 -21.49 -5.43 7.55
N PHE A 129 -20.38 -5.88 8.14
CA PHE A 129 -19.09 -5.20 8.17
C PHE A 129 -18.58 -4.88 6.74
N PRO A 130 -17.66 -3.91 6.56
CA PRO A 130 -17.05 -3.66 5.25
C PRO A 130 -16.44 -4.94 4.67
N SER A 131 -16.85 -5.36 3.47
CA SER A 131 -16.45 -6.67 2.89
C SER A 131 -14.94 -6.91 2.84
N LYS A 132 -14.14 -5.85 2.67
CA LYS A 132 -12.67 -5.88 2.76
C LYS A 132 -12.12 -6.40 4.09
N PHE A 133 -12.94 -6.51 5.14
CA PHE A 133 -12.56 -7.00 6.47
C PHE A 133 -13.00 -8.44 6.72
N TRP A 134 -13.33 -9.21 5.67
CA TRP A 134 -13.85 -10.58 5.79
C TRP A 134 -12.98 -11.55 6.61
N ALA A 135 -11.65 -11.40 6.57
CA ALA A 135 -10.69 -12.21 7.33
C ALA A 135 -9.81 -11.38 8.27
N VAL A 136 -10.24 -10.16 8.64
CA VAL A 136 -9.43 -9.25 9.46
C VAL A 136 -9.10 -9.83 10.85
N TYR A 137 -9.97 -10.67 11.40
CA TYR A 137 -9.76 -11.35 12.67
C TYR A 137 -8.66 -12.42 12.63
N THR A 138 -8.15 -12.77 11.44
CA THR A 138 -6.95 -13.63 11.30
C THR A 138 -5.74 -13.00 12.01
N LYS A 139 -5.75 -11.68 12.24
CA LYS A 139 -4.77 -10.96 13.07
C LYS A 139 -4.66 -11.52 14.50
N LEU A 140 -5.70 -12.18 15.02
CA LEU A 140 -5.65 -12.78 16.36
C LEU A 140 -4.60 -13.89 16.49
N TYR A 141 -4.17 -14.53 15.40
CA TYR A 141 -3.09 -15.52 15.44
C TYR A 141 -1.77 -14.98 16.00
N LEU A 142 -1.54 -13.66 15.94
CA LEU A 142 -0.36 -13.02 16.54
C LEU A 142 -0.26 -13.27 18.05
N PHE A 143 -1.40 -13.37 18.73
CA PHE A 143 -1.46 -13.69 20.17
C PHE A 143 -1.12 -15.15 20.47
N ASN A 144 -1.06 -16.02 19.46
CA ASN A 144 -0.75 -17.45 19.60
C ASN A 144 0.66 -17.81 19.11
N MET A 145 1.48 -16.85 18.69
CA MET A 145 2.86 -17.06 18.26
C MET A 145 3.82 -17.31 19.44
N THR A 146 3.49 -18.31 20.28
CA THR A 146 4.17 -18.60 21.57
C THR A 146 5.60 -19.10 21.44
N GLU A 147 6.07 -19.37 20.23
CA GLU A 147 7.48 -19.60 19.90
C GLU A 147 8.34 -18.33 20.01
N TYR A 148 7.71 -17.14 20.02
CA TYR A 148 8.39 -15.87 20.25
C TYR A 148 8.03 -15.28 21.62
N ARG A 149 9.03 -14.69 22.28
CA ARG A 149 8.84 -13.93 23.52
C ARG A 149 8.05 -12.64 23.28
N LYS A 150 8.28 -12.01 22.12
CA LYS A 150 7.65 -10.76 21.69
C LYS A 150 7.40 -10.75 20.19
N VAL A 151 6.24 -10.22 19.81
CA VAL A 151 5.89 -9.98 18.41
C VAL A 151 5.58 -8.50 18.22
N VAL A 152 6.33 -7.84 17.34
CA VAL A 152 6.00 -6.49 16.87
C VAL A 152 5.28 -6.64 15.54
N PHE A 153 3.96 -6.51 15.58
CA PHE A 153 3.13 -6.55 14.39
C PHE A 153 3.07 -5.19 13.71
N LEU A 154 3.19 -5.19 12.38
CA LEU A 154 2.92 -4.04 11.53
C LEU A 154 1.97 -4.42 10.40
N ASP A 155 0.92 -3.61 10.18
CA ASP A 155 0.06 -3.76 9.00
C ASP A 155 0.90 -3.56 7.72
N ALA A 156 0.55 -4.25 6.63
CA ALA A 156 1.32 -4.25 5.38
C ALA A 156 1.33 -2.89 4.66
N ASP A 157 0.51 -1.94 5.10
CA ASP A 157 0.48 -0.54 4.64
C ASP A 157 1.19 0.41 5.60
N THR A 158 2.22 -0.09 6.29
CA THR A 158 3.16 0.70 7.07
C THR A 158 4.52 0.81 6.34
N LEU A 159 5.32 1.80 6.75
CA LEU A 159 6.69 2.01 6.31
C LEU A 159 7.57 2.29 7.52
N VAL A 160 8.61 1.49 7.70
CA VAL A 160 9.60 1.69 8.76
C VAL A 160 10.68 2.65 8.28
N LEU A 161 10.96 3.67 9.07
CA LEU A 161 11.91 4.74 8.76
C LEU A 161 13.11 4.75 9.70
N GLN A 162 12.96 4.15 10.88
CA GLN A 162 13.99 4.08 11.91
C GLN A 162 13.92 2.75 12.63
N ASP A 163 14.96 2.45 13.38
CA ASP A 163 15.04 1.28 14.22
C ASP A 163 13.85 1.13 15.19
N LEU A 164 13.44 -0.12 15.42
CA LEU A 164 12.31 -0.49 16.28
C LEU A 164 12.71 -1.47 17.40
N GLU A 165 14.00 -1.72 17.64
CA GLU A 165 14.46 -2.71 18.62
C GLU A 165 13.93 -2.42 20.04
N GLY A 166 13.85 -1.14 20.42
CA GLY A 166 13.30 -0.72 21.71
C GLY A 166 11.85 -1.16 21.97
N LEU A 167 11.07 -1.47 20.92
CA LEU A 167 9.70 -1.97 21.08
C LEU A 167 9.65 -3.35 21.75
N PHE A 168 10.69 -4.19 21.58
CA PHE A 168 10.74 -5.53 22.17
C PHE A 168 10.91 -5.51 23.71
N ALA A 169 11.16 -4.35 24.31
CA ALA A 169 11.18 -4.14 25.76
C ALA A 169 9.80 -3.79 26.36
N CYS A 170 8.76 -3.63 25.54
CA CYS A 170 7.38 -3.42 26.02
C CYS A 170 6.98 -4.52 27.03
N PRO A 171 6.33 -4.22 28.17
CA PRO A 171 6.00 -5.25 29.16
C PRO A 171 4.94 -6.25 28.68
N GLY A 172 3.85 -5.79 28.06
CA GLY A 172 2.72 -6.62 27.63
C GLY A 172 2.26 -6.27 26.21
N LEU A 173 1.03 -5.76 26.09
CA LEU A 173 0.42 -5.25 24.87
C LEU A 173 0.64 -3.73 24.75
N CYS A 174 1.46 -3.30 23.78
CA CYS A 174 1.71 -1.89 23.50
C CYS A 174 1.12 -1.45 22.15
N ALA A 175 0.54 -0.25 22.08
CA ALA A 175 0.03 0.34 20.84
C ALA A 175 -0.09 1.87 20.92
N VAL A 176 -0.22 2.54 19.76
CA VAL A 176 -0.45 4.00 19.68
C VAL A 176 -1.94 4.31 19.71
N THR A 177 -2.34 5.38 20.38
CA THR A 177 -3.72 5.90 20.38
C THR A 177 -3.91 6.99 19.32
N ARG A 178 -4.87 6.83 18.39
CA ARG A 178 -5.14 7.71 17.24
C ARG A 178 -5.74 9.08 17.60
N HIS A 179 -6.43 9.19 18.74
CA HIS A 179 -7.07 10.43 19.24
C HIS A 179 -7.21 10.40 20.77
N ALA A 180 -6.11 10.13 21.47
CA ALA A 180 -6.02 9.91 22.93
C ALA A 180 -6.82 8.72 23.52
N GLU A 181 -7.96 8.33 22.92
CA GLU A 181 -8.86 7.34 23.52
C GLU A 181 -8.90 5.99 22.79
N LYS A 182 -8.60 5.96 21.50
CA LYS A 182 -8.73 4.75 20.67
C LYS A 182 -7.40 4.28 20.13
N VAL A 183 -7.07 3.03 20.38
CA VAL A 183 -5.89 2.35 19.84
C VAL A 183 -6.00 2.18 18.34
N ASN A 184 -4.91 2.49 17.64
CA ASN A 184 -4.67 2.09 16.26
C ASN A 184 -3.97 0.71 16.26
N THR A 185 -4.57 -0.28 15.58
CA THR A 185 -4.09 -1.69 15.59
C THR A 185 -3.15 -2.03 14.43
N GLY A 186 -2.65 -1.01 13.72
CA GLY A 186 -1.68 -1.20 12.64
C GLY A 186 -0.23 -1.31 13.10
N VAL A 187 0.06 -0.97 14.36
CA VAL A 187 1.30 -1.34 15.04
C VAL A 187 0.96 -1.82 16.44
N LEU A 188 1.31 -3.07 16.74
CA LEU A 188 1.07 -3.70 18.04
C LEU A 188 2.35 -4.38 18.51
N VAL A 189 2.71 -4.21 19.78
CA VAL A 189 3.70 -5.08 20.43
C VAL A 189 2.94 -6.04 21.32
N ILE A 190 3.15 -7.34 21.15
CA ILE A 190 2.38 -8.39 21.78
C ILE A 190 3.33 -9.31 22.54
N THR A 191 2.99 -9.68 23.77
CA THR A 191 3.49 -10.91 24.40
C THR A 191 2.54 -12.04 24.01
N PRO A 192 2.93 -12.99 23.15
CA PRO A 192 2.06 -14.08 22.77
C PRO A 192 1.68 -14.95 23.98
N SER A 193 0.41 -15.34 24.07
CA SER A 193 -0.13 -16.18 25.12
C SER A 193 -1.31 -16.97 24.58
N ASN A 194 -1.19 -18.29 24.58
CA ASN A 194 -2.28 -19.17 24.14
C ASN A 194 -3.57 -18.90 24.94
N LYS A 195 -3.46 -18.63 26.24
CA LYS A 195 -4.61 -18.27 27.09
C LYS A 195 -5.32 -17.01 26.57
N LEU A 196 -4.58 -15.92 26.37
CA LEU A 196 -5.15 -14.65 25.89
C LEU A 196 -5.70 -14.80 24.46
N TYR A 197 -5.04 -15.58 23.61
CA TYR A 197 -5.55 -15.91 22.28
C TYR A 197 -6.92 -16.60 22.34
N GLN A 198 -7.09 -17.62 23.20
CA GLN A 198 -8.38 -18.31 23.35
C GLN A 198 -9.47 -17.37 23.87
N GLU A 199 -9.15 -16.49 24.81
CA GLU A 199 -10.06 -15.45 25.31
C GLU A 199 -10.51 -14.50 24.17
N LEU A 200 -9.58 -14.03 23.34
CA LEU A 200 -9.87 -13.15 22.21
C LEU A 200 -10.72 -13.82 21.13
N VAL A 201 -10.39 -15.06 20.74
CA VAL A 201 -11.16 -15.82 19.74
C VAL A 201 -12.57 -16.13 20.24
N THR A 202 -12.72 -16.45 21.53
CA THR A 202 -14.03 -16.72 22.15
C THR A 202 -14.87 -15.44 22.25
N ALA A 203 -14.25 -14.29 22.51
CA ALA A 203 -14.94 -13.00 22.62
C ALA A 203 -15.31 -12.40 21.25
N ALA A 204 -14.53 -12.67 20.19
CA ALA A 204 -14.75 -12.14 18.85
C ALA A 204 -16.22 -12.21 18.35
N PRO A 205 -16.94 -13.35 18.46
CA PRO A 205 -18.33 -13.45 17.99
C PRO A 205 -19.38 -12.75 18.85
N VAL A 206 -19.03 -12.27 20.05
CA VAL A 206 -19.98 -11.68 21.02
C VAL A 206 -19.65 -10.24 21.42
N THR A 207 -18.42 -9.78 21.18
CA THR A 207 -18.00 -8.41 21.44
C THR A 207 -18.23 -7.53 20.22
N SER A 208 -18.87 -6.39 20.42
CA SER A 208 -19.12 -5.44 19.34
C SER A 208 -17.85 -4.73 18.87
N SER A 209 -17.73 -4.55 17.56
CA SER A 209 -16.70 -3.73 16.93
C SER A 209 -17.33 -2.49 16.31
N TYR A 210 -16.91 -1.30 16.70
CA TYR A 210 -17.44 -0.05 16.13
C TYR A 210 -16.88 0.26 14.72
N THR A 211 -15.75 -0.35 14.34
CA THR A 211 -15.18 -0.26 12.99
C THR A 211 -15.61 -1.42 12.08
N GLY A 212 -16.22 -2.46 12.65
CA GLY A 212 -16.52 -3.71 11.95
C GLY A 212 -15.28 -4.58 11.70
N GLY A 213 -14.12 -4.22 12.25
CA GLY A 213 -12.88 -4.99 12.15
C GLY A 213 -12.13 -5.14 13.47
N ASP A 214 -10.87 -5.55 13.38
CA ASP A 214 -9.97 -5.82 14.53
C ASP A 214 -9.80 -4.60 15.43
N GLN A 215 -9.64 -3.40 14.86
CA GLN A 215 -9.43 -2.18 15.64
C GLN A 215 -10.58 -1.91 16.62
N GLY A 216 -11.82 -2.04 16.13
CA GLY A 216 -12.99 -1.77 16.95
C GLY A 216 -13.17 -2.82 18.03
N PHE A 217 -12.94 -4.09 17.66
CA PHE A 217 -13.00 -5.22 18.57
C PHE A 217 -11.97 -5.13 19.69
N LEU A 218 -10.69 -4.89 19.36
CA LEU A 218 -9.62 -4.83 20.36
C LEU A 218 -9.79 -3.64 21.32
N ASN A 219 -10.30 -2.51 20.85
CA ASN A 219 -10.65 -1.39 21.73
C ASN A 219 -11.82 -1.74 22.66
N SER A 220 -12.82 -2.49 22.20
CA SER A 220 -13.93 -2.96 23.05
C SER A 220 -13.48 -4.02 24.07
N PHE A 221 -12.57 -4.93 23.68
CA PHE A 221 -12.04 -5.98 24.53
C PHE A 221 -11.06 -5.43 25.58
N PHE A 222 -10.27 -4.41 25.24
CA PHE A 222 -9.32 -3.73 26.12
C PHE A 222 -9.76 -2.28 26.40
N PRO A 223 -10.87 -2.04 27.13
CA PRO A 223 -11.40 -0.69 27.34
C PRO A 223 -10.45 0.21 28.15
N ALA A 224 -9.54 -0.37 28.94
CA ALA A 224 -8.59 0.36 29.77
C ALA A 224 -7.37 0.92 29.01
N PHE A 225 -7.25 0.68 27.69
CA PHE A 225 -6.06 1.07 26.93
C PHE A 225 -5.81 2.58 26.91
N ALA A 226 -6.87 3.39 26.85
CA ALA A 226 -6.76 4.85 26.89
C ALA A 226 -6.07 5.37 28.17
N ALA A 227 -6.33 4.70 29.30
CA ALA A 227 -5.76 5.01 30.60
C ALA A 227 -4.40 4.33 30.87
N ALA A 228 -3.90 3.52 29.92
CA ALA A 228 -2.67 2.79 30.10
C ALA A 228 -1.45 3.73 30.22
N PRO A 229 -0.43 3.36 31.00
CA PRO A 229 0.80 4.15 31.14
C PRO A 229 1.53 4.26 29.80
N MET A 230 2.30 5.35 29.65
CA MET A 230 3.16 5.54 28.49
C MET A 230 4.40 4.65 28.60
N PHE A 231 4.72 3.93 27.54
CA PHE A 231 5.99 3.21 27.39
C PHE A 231 6.93 4.01 26.49
N ASP A 232 8.16 4.22 26.94
CA ASP A 232 9.20 4.88 26.16
C ASP A 232 10.23 3.85 25.66
N PRO A 233 10.28 3.56 24.35
CA PRO A 233 11.22 2.61 23.77
C PRO A 233 12.69 3.02 23.87
N GLU A 234 13.01 4.28 24.15
CA GLU A 234 14.41 4.77 24.17
C GLU A 234 15.06 4.67 25.55
N THR A 235 14.26 4.83 26.61
CA THR A 235 14.78 4.93 27.99
C THR A 235 14.50 3.69 28.83
N THR A 236 13.56 2.83 28.39
CA THR A 236 13.21 1.62 29.13
C THR A 236 14.25 0.53 28.88
N ALA A 237 15.10 0.25 29.87
CA ALA A 237 15.95 -0.94 29.86
C ALA A 237 15.08 -2.19 29.65
N ALA A 238 15.64 -3.25 29.04
CA ALA A 238 14.95 -4.51 28.82
C ALA A 238 14.30 -5.01 30.12
N SER A 239 13.01 -4.75 30.27
CA SER A 239 12.29 -5.09 31.50
C SER A 239 11.92 -6.56 31.47
N ALA A 240 11.71 -7.14 32.65
CA ALA A 240 11.14 -8.49 32.75
C ALA A 240 9.83 -8.53 31.94
N ILE A 241 9.60 -9.63 31.23
CA ILE A 241 8.34 -9.84 30.47
C ILE A 241 7.19 -9.66 31.46
N GLY A 242 6.34 -8.66 31.22
CA GLY A 242 5.14 -8.43 32.02
C GLY A 242 4.03 -9.40 31.66
N GLU A 243 2.92 -9.32 32.39
CA GLU A 243 1.71 -10.07 32.06
C GLU A 243 1.25 -9.77 30.61
N PRO A 244 0.90 -10.79 29.80
CA PRO A 244 0.53 -10.59 28.39
C PRO A 244 -0.59 -9.58 28.15
N SER A 245 -1.52 -9.45 29.09
CA SER A 245 -2.64 -8.51 29.03
C SER A 245 -2.32 -7.12 29.58
N SER A 246 -1.09 -6.88 30.07
CA SER A 246 -0.68 -5.57 30.60
C SER A 246 -0.59 -4.53 29.48
N LEU A 247 -1.41 -3.48 29.56
CA LEU A 247 -1.58 -2.48 28.49
C LEU A 247 -0.62 -1.31 28.67
N HIS A 248 -0.05 -0.83 27.56
CA HIS A 248 0.83 0.35 27.55
C HIS A 248 0.64 1.15 26.25
N ARG A 249 0.78 2.49 26.32
CA ARG A 249 0.70 3.36 25.14
C ARG A 249 2.09 3.61 24.55
N LEU A 250 2.18 3.55 23.23
CA LEU A 250 3.39 3.89 22.47
C LEU A 250 3.39 5.36 22.02
N PRO A 251 4.56 5.98 21.81
CA PRO A 251 4.68 7.30 21.22
C PRO A 251 4.07 7.34 19.82
N THR A 252 3.46 8.47 19.45
CA THR A 252 2.89 8.70 18.10
C THR A 252 3.90 8.37 16.99
N ALA A 253 5.20 8.59 17.25
CA ALA A 253 6.29 8.25 16.34
C ALA A 253 6.31 6.76 15.91
N CYS A 254 5.80 5.85 16.73
CA CYS A 254 5.80 4.41 16.48
C CYS A 254 4.65 3.94 15.58
N ASN A 255 3.68 4.81 15.27
CA ASN A 255 2.55 4.54 14.37
C ASN A 255 1.96 5.87 13.91
N ALA A 256 2.77 6.64 13.16
CA ALA A 256 2.39 7.97 12.71
C ALA A 256 1.32 7.87 11.62
N ASP A 257 0.15 8.40 11.92
CA ASP A 257 -1.06 8.15 11.15
C ASP A 257 -1.22 9.16 10.01
N LEU A 258 -1.15 8.69 8.77
CA LEU A 258 -1.26 9.56 7.59
C LEU A 258 -2.64 10.23 7.47
N GLY A 259 -3.69 9.61 7.99
CA GLY A 259 -5.02 10.20 8.08
C GLY A 259 -5.05 11.46 8.94
N LEU A 260 -4.32 11.46 10.06
CA LEU A 260 -4.17 12.64 10.91
C LEU A 260 -3.33 13.73 10.25
N TYR A 261 -2.26 13.33 9.55
CA TYR A 261 -1.44 14.24 8.75
C TYR A 261 -2.28 14.99 7.71
N MET A 262 -3.20 14.29 7.02
CA MET A 262 -4.09 14.93 6.03
C MET A 262 -5.09 15.88 6.70
N ILE A 263 -5.72 15.47 7.80
CA ILE A 263 -6.67 16.33 8.55
C ILE A 263 -5.95 17.57 9.09
N GLY A 264 -4.69 17.42 9.50
CA GLY A 264 -3.82 18.50 9.98
C GLY A 264 -3.27 19.41 8.88
N GLY A 265 -3.76 19.31 7.64
CA GLY A 265 -3.32 20.16 6.55
C GLY A 265 -1.92 19.82 6.03
N HIS A 266 -1.65 18.52 5.86
CA HIS A 266 -0.35 18.00 5.38
C HIS A 266 0.81 18.31 6.34
N SER A 267 0.52 18.27 7.64
CA SER A 267 1.49 18.56 8.70
C SER A 267 1.47 17.48 9.78
N TRP A 268 2.66 17.10 10.22
CA TRP A 268 2.83 16.16 11.33
C TRP A 268 2.75 16.91 12.66
N THR A 269 2.07 16.31 13.65
CA THR A 269 2.01 16.84 15.02
C THR A 269 3.31 16.65 15.79
N ILE A 270 4.21 15.81 15.27
CA ILE A 270 5.55 15.54 15.77
C ILE A 270 6.57 15.85 14.67
N PRO A 271 7.85 16.12 15.02
CA PRO A 271 8.89 16.32 14.01
C PRO A 271 8.95 15.16 13.01
N ARG A 272 8.98 15.46 11.71
CA ARG A 272 9.04 14.42 10.66
C ARG A 272 10.22 13.46 10.83
N SER A 273 11.32 13.95 11.38
CA SER A 273 12.55 13.20 11.67
C SER A 273 12.46 12.29 12.89
N SER A 274 11.45 12.43 13.76
CA SER A 274 11.24 11.51 14.89
C SER A 274 10.30 10.35 14.54
N ILE A 275 9.65 10.38 13.38
CA ILE A 275 8.76 9.30 12.94
C ILE A 275 9.58 8.03 12.69
N ARG A 276 9.22 6.94 13.39
CA ARG A 276 9.81 5.61 13.26
C ARG A 276 9.00 4.72 12.32
N VAL A 277 7.68 4.77 12.43
CA VAL A 277 6.76 4.06 11.54
C VAL A 277 5.73 5.03 11.01
N MET A 278 5.55 5.03 9.69
CA MET A 278 4.49 5.74 9.01
C MET A 278 3.40 4.76 8.60
N HIS A 279 2.14 5.07 8.90
CA HIS A 279 1.01 4.19 8.62
C HIS A 279 0.04 4.86 7.65
N PHE A 280 -0.15 4.24 6.48
CA PHE A 280 -0.93 4.76 5.36
C PHE A 280 -2.43 4.45 5.50
N THR A 281 -3.05 5.11 6.48
CA THR A 281 -4.41 4.86 6.96
C THR A 281 -5.53 5.51 6.14
N LEU A 282 -5.20 6.19 5.04
CA LEU A 282 -6.15 6.89 4.17
C LEU A 282 -7.02 5.93 3.36
N GLY A 283 -7.83 5.06 3.96
CA GLY A 283 -8.72 4.20 3.17
C GLY A 283 -9.66 5.02 2.28
N PRO A 284 -9.80 4.76 0.96
CA PRO A 284 -9.32 3.65 0.11
C PRO A 284 -7.97 3.89 -0.61
N ILE A 285 -7.29 4.99 -0.31
CA ILE A 285 -6.02 5.38 -0.89
C ILE A 285 -4.88 4.61 -0.21
N LYS A 286 -4.04 3.97 -1.01
CA LYS A 286 -2.90 3.18 -0.53
C LYS A 286 -1.64 3.59 -1.28
N PRO A 287 -0.46 3.53 -0.63
CA PRO A 287 0.73 4.16 -1.17
C PRO A 287 1.24 3.50 -2.45
N TRP A 288 0.85 2.24 -2.71
CA TRP A 288 1.17 1.55 -3.96
C TRP A 288 0.40 2.08 -5.18
N GLN A 289 -0.75 2.73 -4.98
CA GLN A 289 -1.43 3.43 -6.07
C GLN A 289 -0.49 4.48 -6.64
N TRP A 290 -0.27 4.38 -7.95
CA TRP A 290 0.69 5.20 -8.67
C TRP A 290 0.43 6.72 -8.56
N TRP A 291 -0.83 7.11 -8.29
CA TRP A 291 -1.30 8.48 -8.12
C TRP A 291 -1.40 8.95 -6.65
N ALA A 292 -1.19 8.08 -5.67
CA ALA A 292 -1.41 8.43 -4.25
C ALA A 292 -0.53 9.59 -3.76
N ALA A 293 0.64 9.77 -4.38
CA ALA A 293 1.55 10.89 -4.09
C ALA A 293 1.01 12.27 -4.48
N TRP A 294 -0.09 12.35 -5.24
CA TRP A 294 -0.77 13.63 -5.51
C TRP A 294 -1.63 14.10 -4.34
N ILE A 295 -2.06 13.15 -3.50
CA ILE A 295 -2.92 13.43 -2.36
C ILE A 295 -2.09 13.61 -1.10
N ALA A 296 -1.12 12.73 -0.88
CA ALA A 296 -0.26 12.80 0.28
C ALA A 296 1.20 12.65 -0.16
N ASP A 297 2.00 13.69 0.05
CA ASP A 297 3.41 13.73 -0.36
C ASP A 297 4.21 12.57 0.24
N GLU A 298 3.82 12.09 1.41
CA GLU A 298 4.44 10.96 2.09
C GLU A 298 4.28 9.61 1.36
N CYS A 299 3.29 9.49 0.47
CA CYS A 299 3.22 8.36 -0.45
C CYS A 299 4.43 8.34 -1.41
N ALA A 300 5.06 9.49 -1.69
CA ALA A 300 6.29 9.54 -2.47
C ALA A 300 7.46 8.88 -1.71
N THR A 301 7.55 9.05 -0.39
CA THR A 301 8.54 8.36 0.46
C THR A 301 8.41 6.84 0.34
N TRP A 302 7.17 6.34 0.37
CA TRP A 302 6.90 4.91 0.18
C TRP A 302 7.25 4.43 -1.24
N GLN A 303 6.87 5.18 -2.27
CA GLN A 303 7.19 4.84 -3.67
C GLN A 303 8.70 4.88 -3.94
N TYR A 304 9.43 5.80 -3.31
CA TYR A 304 10.89 5.84 -3.34
C TYR A 304 11.48 4.57 -2.72
N THR A 305 11.03 4.19 -1.52
CA THR A 305 11.46 2.95 -0.85
C THR A 305 11.19 1.72 -1.73
N ARG A 306 10.00 1.66 -2.33
CA ARG A 306 9.63 0.61 -3.28
C ARG A 306 10.57 0.55 -4.48
N SER A 307 11.00 1.69 -5.02
CA SER A 307 11.91 1.70 -6.18
C SER A 307 13.25 1.01 -5.89
N GLN A 308 13.67 0.99 -4.63
CA GLN A 308 14.92 0.34 -4.20
C GLN A 308 14.84 -1.19 -4.23
N LEU A 309 13.64 -1.77 -4.13
CA LEU A 309 13.44 -3.22 -4.31
C LEU A 309 13.97 -3.68 -5.68
N HIS A 310 13.76 -2.88 -6.72
CA HIS A 310 14.15 -3.21 -8.10
C HIS A 310 15.68 -3.19 -8.33
N LEU A 311 16.45 -2.49 -7.49
CA LEU A 311 17.91 -2.39 -7.64
C LEU A 311 18.66 -3.59 -7.06
N ARG A 312 18.00 -4.40 -6.21
CA ARG A 312 18.58 -5.62 -5.60
C ARG A 312 18.07 -6.92 -6.22
N ASP A 313 17.07 -6.86 -7.10
CA ASP A 313 16.37 -8.06 -7.55
C ASP A 313 16.97 -8.67 -8.84
N VAL A 314 17.84 -9.68 -8.65
CA VAL A 314 18.12 -10.72 -9.65
C VAL A 314 16.97 -11.75 -9.70
N SER A 315 15.92 -11.61 -8.87
CA SER A 315 14.77 -12.52 -8.89
C SER A 315 13.76 -12.14 -9.98
N ARG A 316 13.72 -12.98 -11.03
CA ARG A 316 12.69 -13.00 -12.08
C ARG A 316 11.30 -13.47 -11.56
N GLY A 317 11.00 -13.34 -10.26
CA GLY A 317 9.92 -14.07 -9.58
C GLY A 317 8.60 -13.30 -9.40
N ILE A 318 8.65 -12.01 -9.07
CA ILE A 318 7.51 -11.09 -9.26
C ILE A 318 8.01 -9.96 -10.17
N THR A 319 8.30 -10.32 -11.42
CA THR A 319 7.74 -9.46 -12.46
C THR A 319 6.24 -9.48 -12.27
N TYR A 320 5.66 -8.32 -11.97
CA TYR A 320 4.28 -7.96 -12.26
C TYR A 320 3.73 -8.93 -13.30
N GLY A 321 2.73 -9.74 -12.91
CA GLY A 321 2.31 -10.92 -13.67
C GLY A 321 2.41 -10.59 -15.15
N LYS A 322 3.18 -11.36 -15.93
CA LYS A 322 3.50 -11.04 -17.33
C LYS A 322 2.30 -10.42 -18.06
N GLY A 323 1.09 -10.92 -17.76
CA GLY A 323 -0.21 -10.32 -18.08
C GLY A 323 -0.37 -8.81 -17.92
N THR A 324 -0.04 -8.12 -16.82
CA THR A 324 -0.31 -6.67 -16.64
C THR A 324 0.65 -5.77 -17.41
N ARG A 325 1.95 -6.10 -17.48
CA ARG A 325 2.88 -5.40 -18.37
C ARG A 325 2.58 -5.69 -19.84
N THR A 326 2.18 -6.91 -20.16
CA THR A 326 1.70 -7.29 -21.49
C THR A 326 0.40 -6.56 -21.82
N LEU A 327 -0.55 -6.44 -20.89
CA LEU A 327 -1.80 -5.69 -21.07
C LEU A 327 -1.51 -4.20 -21.27
N ALA A 328 -0.64 -3.60 -20.45
CA ALA A 328 -0.23 -2.22 -20.65
C ALA A 328 0.43 -2.01 -22.02
N LYS A 329 1.39 -2.87 -22.39
CA LYS A 329 2.14 -2.76 -23.65
C LYS A 329 1.32 -3.09 -24.91
N TRP A 330 0.41 -4.06 -24.85
CA TRP A 330 -0.30 -4.59 -26.02
C TRP A 330 -1.78 -4.21 -26.07
N VAL A 331 -2.36 -3.70 -24.99
CA VAL A 331 -3.75 -3.23 -24.95
C VAL A 331 -3.77 -1.74 -24.66
N LEU A 332 -3.21 -1.26 -23.55
CA LEU A 332 -3.37 0.14 -23.16
C LEU A 332 -2.57 1.13 -23.99
N PHE A 333 -1.42 0.72 -24.52
CA PHE A 333 -0.55 1.55 -25.36
C PHE A 333 -1.05 1.68 -26.82
N PRO A 334 -1.44 0.59 -27.53
CA PRO A 334 -1.90 0.71 -28.92
C PRO A 334 -3.38 1.11 -29.05
N THR A 335 -4.22 0.89 -28.04
CA THR A 335 -5.67 1.21 -28.12
C THR A 335 -5.89 2.71 -28.37
N PRO A 336 -5.20 3.63 -27.66
CA PRO A 336 -5.22 5.05 -27.97
C PRO A 336 -4.96 5.38 -29.45
N VAL A 337 -3.86 4.85 -29.98
CA VAL A 337 -3.40 5.10 -31.34
C VAL A 337 -4.37 4.50 -32.36
N ALA A 338 -4.90 3.30 -32.09
CA ALA A 338 -5.88 2.63 -32.94
C ALA A 338 -7.20 3.41 -33.00
N LEU A 339 -7.69 3.92 -31.87
CA LEU A 339 -8.91 4.74 -31.81
C LEU A 339 -8.73 6.07 -32.55
N ALA A 340 -7.59 6.75 -32.38
CA ALA A 340 -7.26 7.95 -33.14
C ALA A 340 -7.17 7.69 -34.66
N GLY A 341 -6.53 6.59 -35.05
CA GLY A 341 -6.44 6.16 -36.45
C GLY A 341 -7.80 5.80 -37.05
N LEU A 342 -8.68 5.14 -36.29
CA LEU A 342 -10.03 4.79 -36.72
C LEU A 342 -10.87 6.06 -36.93
N ALA A 343 -10.79 7.02 -36.01
CA ALA A 343 -11.46 8.32 -36.12
C ALA A 343 -10.99 9.10 -37.37
N MET A 344 -9.68 9.15 -37.64
CA MET A 344 -9.14 9.73 -38.88
C MET A 344 -9.66 9.02 -40.13
N PHE A 345 -9.68 7.68 -40.14
CA PHE A 345 -10.12 6.90 -41.29
C PHE A 345 -11.59 7.17 -41.64
N PHE A 346 -12.48 7.21 -40.64
CA PHE A 346 -13.89 7.54 -40.88
C PHE A 346 -14.07 8.99 -41.35
N ARG A 347 -13.29 9.96 -40.84
CA ARG A 347 -13.30 11.35 -41.33
C ARG A 347 -12.84 11.51 -42.77
N VAL A 348 -11.73 10.88 -43.17
CA VAL A 348 -11.29 10.93 -44.58
C VAL A 348 -12.35 10.32 -45.51
N ARG A 349 -13.09 9.32 -45.02
CA ARG A 349 -14.16 8.66 -45.78
C ARG A 349 -15.44 9.50 -45.87
N THR A 350 -15.81 10.25 -44.82
CA THR A 350 -16.94 11.19 -44.85
C THR A 350 -16.61 12.42 -45.69
N ALA A 351 -15.40 12.99 -45.56
CA ALA A 351 -14.94 14.10 -46.41
C ALA A 351 -14.88 13.73 -47.90
N LYS A 352 -14.42 12.51 -48.24
CA LYS A 352 -14.50 11.97 -49.61
C LYS A 352 -15.91 11.70 -50.09
N ARG A 353 -16.87 11.43 -49.20
CA ARG A 353 -18.29 11.29 -49.57
C ARG A 353 -18.96 12.65 -49.79
N SER A 354 -18.62 13.65 -48.98
CA SER A 354 -19.11 15.04 -49.11
C SER A 354 -18.65 15.66 -50.43
N THR A 355 -17.33 15.64 -50.70
CA THR A 355 -16.75 16.14 -51.97
C THR A 355 -17.21 15.39 -53.23
N LYS A 356 -17.75 14.18 -53.09
CA LYS A 356 -18.35 13.43 -54.21
C LYS A 356 -19.83 13.76 -54.41
N ARG A 357 -20.50 14.30 -53.40
CA ARG A 357 -21.89 14.77 -53.43
C ARG A 357 -22.01 16.17 -54.02
N ASP A 358 -20.99 17.01 -53.81
CA ASP A 358 -20.96 18.40 -54.30
C ASP A 358 -20.46 18.58 -55.75
N ARG A 359 -20.22 17.48 -56.48
CA ARG A 359 -19.91 17.52 -57.93
C ARG A 359 -21.14 17.27 -58.80
N VAL A 360 -22.22 18.00 -58.54
CA VAL A 360 -23.32 18.15 -59.50
C VAL A 360 -23.29 19.60 -59.99
N PRO A 361 -23.11 19.87 -61.29
CA PRO A 361 -23.04 21.24 -61.79
C PRO A 361 -24.45 21.83 -61.81
N VAL A 362 -24.69 22.87 -61.01
CA VAL A 362 -25.89 23.69 -61.12
C VAL A 362 -25.48 25.06 -61.70
N LEU A 363 -26.08 25.36 -62.85
CA LEU A 363 -25.98 26.60 -63.60
C LEU A 363 -26.95 27.63 -62.99
N GLY A 364 -26.51 28.87 -62.73
CA GLY A 364 -27.40 30.04 -62.69
C GLY A 364 -27.28 31.01 -61.50
N SER A 365 -26.69 32.19 -61.79
CA SER A 365 -27.23 33.54 -61.57
C SER A 365 -27.36 34.20 -60.16
N ILE A 366 -26.46 35.17 -59.91
CA ILE A 366 -26.64 36.61 -59.55
C ILE A 366 -27.08 37.03 -58.11
N ASP A 367 -26.16 37.80 -57.50
CA ASP A 367 -26.19 38.96 -56.57
C ASP A 367 -27.14 39.03 -55.34
N ALA A 368 -26.57 39.29 -54.15
CA ALA A 368 -26.41 40.65 -53.61
C ALA A 368 -26.06 40.69 -52.10
N ALA A 369 -25.36 41.78 -51.74
CA ALA A 369 -25.30 42.43 -50.42
C ALA A 369 -24.46 41.77 -49.31
N GLY A 370 -23.25 42.33 -49.14
CA GLY A 370 -22.42 42.14 -47.97
C GLY A 370 -23.03 42.76 -46.71
N GLY A 371 -23.07 41.95 -45.65
CA GLY A 371 -23.17 42.39 -44.27
C GLY A 371 -22.10 41.66 -43.48
N HIS A 372 -21.14 42.40 -42.92
CA HIS A 372 -20.14 41.86 -42.00
C HIS A 372 -20.82 41.36 -40.71
N ALA A 373 -21.21 40.09 -40.68
CA ALA A 373 -21.45 39.37 -39.44
C ALA A 373 -20.10 38.99 -38.85
N GLN A 374 -19.64 39.79 -37.88
CA GLN A 374 -18.47 39.47 -37.08
C GLN A 374 -18.78 38.16 -36.32
N SER A 375 -18.27 37.03 -36.81
CA SER A 375 -18.45 35.73 -36.17
C SER A 375 -17.81 35.78 -34.78
N LYS A 376 -18.66 35.80 -33.75
CA LYS A 376 -18.22 35.49 -32.39
C LYS A 376 -17.78 34.03 -32.40
N ARG A 377 -16.48 33.81 -32.60
CA ARG A 377 -15.81 32.53 -32.31
C ARG A 377 -16.32 32.03 -30.95
N PRO A 378 -16.66 30.74 -30.79
CA PRO A 378 -16.96 30.20 -29.47
C PRO A 378 -15.73 30.45 -28.59
N GLY A 379 -15.87 31.43 -27.70
CA GLY A 379 -14.75 32.08 -27.03
C GLY A 379 -14.04 31.11 -26.10
N GLY A 380 -12.73 31.32 -25.91
CA GLY A 380 -11.79 30.39 -25.29
C GLY A 380 -12.25 29.64 -24.03
N ILE A 381 -13.23 30.15 -23.28
CA ILE A 381 -13.86 29.46 -22.15
C ILE A 381 -14.41 28.08 -22.52
N GLN A 382 -15.06 27.91 -23.68
CA GLN A 382 -15.62 26.61 -24.09
C GLN A 382 -14.51 25.61 -24.48
N ALA A 383 -13.45 26.08 -25.14
CA ALA A 383 -12.28 25.26 -25.46
C ALA A 383 -11.49 24.88 -24.19
N ILE A 384 -11.37 25.79 -23.23
CA ILE A 384 -10.76 25.54 -21.91
C ILE A 384 -11.58 24.50 -21.14
N ALA A 385 -12.92 24.63 -21.12
CA ALA A 385 -13.80 23.67 -20.46
C ALA A 385 -13.74 22.28 -21.11
N ALA A 386 -13.70 22.20 -22.44
CA ALA A 386 -13.54 20.94 -23.17
C ALA A 386 -12.17 20.30 -22.90
N GLY A 387 -11.09 21.09 -22.90
CA GLY A 387 -9.76 20.62 -22.53
C GLY A 387 -9.69 20.11 -21.10
N PHE A 388 -10.30 20.82 -20.15
CA PHE A 388 -10.39 20.39 -18.76
C PHE A 388 -11.16 19.08 -18.61
N LEU A 389 -12.32 18.94 -19.28
CA LEU A 389 -13.11 17.72 -19.26
C LEU A 389 -12.35 16.52 -19.85
N ALA A 390 -11.62 16.73 -20.95
CA ALA A 390 -10.76 15.73 -21.56
C ALA A 390 -9.65 15.26 -20.61
N VAL A 391 -9.03 16.19 -19.87
CA VAL A 391 -8.04 15.87 -18.83
C VAL A 391 -8.67 15.06 -17.72
N CYS A 392 -9.84 15.48 -17.19
CA CYS A 392 -10.56 14.75 -16.15
C CYS A 392 -10.94 13.32 -16.59
N MET A 393 -11.43 13.16 -17.82
CA MET A 393 -11.76 11.85 -18.37
C MET A 393 -10.52 10.98 -18.55
N GLY A 394 -9.45 11.52 -19.13
CA GLY A 394 -8.18 10.80 -19.30
C GLY A 394 -7.61 10.33 -17.95
N LEU A 395 -7.70 11.18 -16.93
CA LEU A 395 -7.31 10.86 -15.56
C LEU A 395 -8.19 9.76 -14.95
N ALA A 396 -9.52 9.88 -15.08
CA ALA A 396 -10.47 8.91 -14.53
C ALA A 396 -10.30 7.52 -15.16
N VAL A 397 -10.14 7.47 -16.48
CA VAL A 397 -9.84 6.24 -17.24
C VAL A 397 -8.51 5.64 -16.77
N SER A 398 -7.49 6.48 -16.59
CA SER A 398 -6.18 6.03 -16.11
C SER A 398 -6.26 5.46 -14.69
N ILE A 399 -6.94 6.12 -13.77
CA ILE A 399 -7.14 5.63 -12.40
C ILE A 399 -7.91 4.30 -12.38
N ALA A 400 -8.91 4.15 -13.25
CA ALA A 400 -9.76 2.96 -13.28
C ALA A 400 -9.08 1.74 -13.92
N ILE A 401 -8.26 1.96 -14.95
CA ILE A 401 -7.72 0.88 -15.79
C ILE A 401 -6.30 0.51 -15.40
N ILE A 402 -5.48 1.47 -14.95
CA ILE A 402 -4.07 1.23 -14.65
C ILE A 402 -3.98 0.44 -13.35
N PRO A 403 -3.38 -0.77 -13.37
CA PRO A 403 -3.24 -1.57 -12.17
C PRO A 403 -2.62 -0.80 -11.01
N VAL A 404 -3.27 -0.91 -9.85
CA VAL A 404 -2.90 -0.27 -8.58
C VAL A 404 -1.45 -0.61 -8.17
N GLY A 405 -0.92 -1.73 -8.65
CA GLY A 405 0.47 -2.13 -8.43
C GLY A 405 1.47 -1.61 -9.47
N LEU A 406 1.19 -0.70 -10.40
CA LEU A 406 2.23 -0.22 -11.32
C LEU A 406 3.17 0.81 -10.66
N PRO A 407 4.46 0.86 -11.05
CA PRO A 407 5.33 1.98 -10.68
C PRO A 407 4.76 3.30 -11.20
N ALA A 408 4.94 4.38 -10.44
CA ALA A 408 4.41 5.70 -10.77
C ALA A 408 4.66 6.11 -12.23
N ILE A 409 5.88 5.90 -12.74
CA ILE A 409 6.27 6.26 -14.11
C ILE A 409 5.37 5.65 -15.20
N TRP A 410 4.92 4.41 -15.04
CA TRP A 410 4.03 3.77 -16.01
C TRP A 410 2.60 4.31 -15.90
N GLY A 411 2.17 4.65 -14.69
CA GLY A 411 0.92 5.37 -14.46
C GLY A 411 0.91 6.73 -15.17
N TRP A 412 2.01 7.47 -15.05
CA TRP A 412 2.21 8.76 -15.71
C TRP A 412 2.14 8.66 -17.23
N VAL A 413 2.95 7.78 -17.83
CA VAL A 413 3.00 7.62 -19.29
C VAL A 413 1.60 7.34 -19.86
N LEU A 414 0.87 6.41 -19.26
CA LEU A 414 -0.48 6.07 -19.71
C LEU A 414 -1.46 7.23 -19.50
N THR A 415 -1.35 7.97 -18.40
CA THR A 415 -2.19 9.16 -18.17
C THR A 415 -1.96 10.22 -19.23
N TYR A 416 -0.70 10.52 -19.55
CA TYR A 416 -0.37 11.46 -20.61
C TYR A 416 -0.90 11.03 -21.97
N GLU A 417 -0.84 9.73 -22.30
CA GLU A 417 -1.40 9.19 -23.55
C GLU A 417 -2.93 9.37 -23.62
N TRP A 418 -3.66 9.01 -22.56
CA TRP A 418 -5.12 9.16 -22.53
C TRP A 418 -5.57 10.63 -22.52
N THR A 419 -4.84 11.50 -21.82
CA THR A 419 -5.11 12.95 -21.84
C THR A 419 -4.82 13.54 -23.22
N LEU A 420 -3.72 13.17 -23.87
CA LEU A 420 -3.39 13.65 -25.22
C LEU A 420 -4.46 13.25 -26.22
N LEU A 421 -4.96 12.02 -26.16
CA LEU A 421 -6.09 11.61 -26.99
C LEU A 421 -7.36 12.40 -26.73
N GLY A 422 -7.71 12.60 -25.46
CA GLY A 422 -8.91 13.35 -25.10
C GLY A 422 -8.85 14.77 -25.65
N VAL A 423 -7.70 15.43 -25.49
CA VAL A 423 -7.46 16.79 -25.99
C VAL A 423 -7.50 16.82 -27.52
N LEU A 424 -6.84 15.87 -28.21
CA LEU A 424 -6.91 15.77 -29.67
C LEU A 424 -8.36 15.53 -30.13
N GLY A 425 -9.08 14.61 -29.50
CA GLY A 425 -10.49 14.33 -29.80
C GLY A 425 -11.39 15.56 -29.65
N CYS A 426 -11.21 16.34 -28.58
CA CYS A 426 -11.94 17.59 -28.37
C CYS A 426 -11.54 18.68 -29.38
N ALA A 427 -10.25 18.83 -29.70
CA ALA A 427 -9.78 19.78 -30.71
C ALA A 427 -10.39 19.49 -32.08
N PHE A 428 -10.55 18.20 -32.42
CA PHE A 428 -11.21 17.78 -33.65
C PHE A 428 -12.74 17.95 -33.62
N ALA A 429 -13.38 17.83 -32.45
CA ALA A 429 -14.83 18.02 -32.29
C ALA A 429 -15.27 19.50 -32.37
N VAL A 430 -14.41 20.43 -31.96
CA VAL A 430 -14.70 21.88 -32.05
C VAL A 430 -14.73 22.38 -33.51
N ASP A 431 -14.06 21.66 -34.43
CA ASP A 431 -14.03 21.99 -35.86
C ASP A 431 -15.34 21.64 -36.61
N GLU A 432 -16.21 20.79 -36.04
CA GLU A 432 -17.52 20.44 -36.65
C GLU A 432 -18.56 21.56 -36.52
N ASN A 433 -18.41 22.47 -35.55
CA ASN A 433 -19.32 23.63 -35.40
C ASN A 433 -19.02 24.78 -36.38
N LEU A 434 -18.06 24.61 -37.29
CA LEU A 434 -17.74 25.59 -38.34
C LEU A 434 -18.40 25.28 -39.69
N GLU A 435 -18.91 24.06 -39.91
CA GLU A 435 -19.64 23.72 -41.14
C GLU A 435 -21.12 24.15 -41.11
N ASP A 436 -21.76 24.21 -39.93
CA ASP A 436 -23.15 24.67 -39.77
C ASP A 436 -23.31 26.21 -39.87
N PHE A 437 -22.23 26.97 -40.05
CA PHE A 437 -22.28 28.43 -40.21
C PHE A 437 -22.23 28.88 -41.69
N MET A 438 -22.18 27.94 -42.65
CA MET A 438 -22.16 28.24 -44.09
C MET A 438 -23.23 27.49 -44.91
N SER A 439 -24.28 26.95 -44.29
CA SER A 439 -25.44 26.38 -44.99
C SER A 439 -26.54 27.41 -45.24
#